data_AF-A0A6C0RFG5-F1
#
_entry.id   AF-A0A6C0RFG5-F1
#
_cell.length_a   1.000
_cell.length_b   1.000
_cell.length_c   1.000
_cell.angle_alpha   90.00
_cell.angle_beta   90.00
_cell.angle_gamma   90.00
#
_symmetry.space_group_name_H-M   'P 1'
#
loop_
_entity.id
_entity.type
_entity.pdbx_description
1 polymer ?
#
loop_
_entity_poly.entity_id
_entity_poly.type
_entity_poly.pdbx_seq_one_letter_code
_entity_poly.pdbx_strand_id
1 'polypeptide(L)'
;MKSLSKLIHESSMTFLPTHYPVHFYGLPDGKVYLCFARFYEAGFNNTDLEFVFARHNDFRYNHKEEVIIPKAEFRAPVYNEMVDNPDPDITVLEVRRDIQSYTEAVNYIDSLNLTNSILNSGIENTEQVA
;
A
#
# COMPACT_ATOMS: atom_id res chain seq x y z
N MET A 1 9.90 -2.39 -16.85
CA MET A 1 10.07 -1.27 -15.89
C MET A 1 10.51 -1.85 -14.56
N LYS A 2 11.44 -1.21 -13.85
CA LYS A 2 11.77 -1.62 -12.48
C LYS A 2 10.66 -1.11 -11.57
N SER A 3 9.95 -2.02 -10.89
CA SER A 3 8.89 -1.65 -9.95
C SER A 3 9.49 -0.81 -8.81
N LEU A 4 8.81 0.30 -8.48
CA LEU A 4 9.22 1.19 -7.38
C LEU A 4 8.69 0.66 -6.04
N SER A 5 7.51 0.05 -6.07
CA SER A 5 6.95 -0.66 -4.94
C SER A 5 7.74 -1.93 -4.63
N LYS A 6 7.93 -2.17 -3.34
CA LYS A 6 8.57 -3.38 -2.82
C LYS A 6 7.56 -4.16 -2.01
N LEU A 7 7.29 -5.41 -2.38
CA LEU A 7 6.45 -6.28 -1.56
C LEU A 7 7.17 -6.52 -0.22
N ILE A 8 6.55 -6.09 0.87
CA ILE A 8 7.03 -6.29 2.24
C ILE A 8 6.56 -7.66 2.73
N HIS A 9 5.27 -7.92 2.57
CA HIS A 9 4.60 -9.13 3.08
C HIS A 9 3.30 -9.38 2.32
N GLU A 10 2.90 -10.65 2.23
CA GLU A 10 1.58 -11.08 1.76
C GLU A 10 0.95 -11.91 2.88
N SER A 11 -0.26 -11.54 3.31
CA SER A 11 -0.96 -12.26 4.37
C SER A 11 -2.38 -12.63 3.98
N SER A 12 -2.75 -13.88 4.25
CA SER A 12 -4.12 -14.40 4.13
C SER A 12 -4.86 -14.42 5.46
N MET A 13 -4.22 -14.01 6.56
CA MET A 13 -4.75 -14.10 7.93
C MET A 13 -4.95 -12.72 8.57
N THR A 14 -5.37 -11.75 7.76
CA THR A 14 -5.46 -10.36 8.22
C THR A 14 -6.73 -10.08 9.00
N PHE A 15 -6.70 -9.02 9.79
CA PHE A 15 -7.89 -8.47 10.46
C PHE A 15 -8.76 -7.59 9.54
N LEU A 16 -8.46 -7.55 8.25
CA LEU A 16 -9.18 -6.73 7.27
C LEU A 16 -10.39 -7.48 6.70
N PRO A 17 -11.44 -6.77 6.24
CA PRO A 17 -12.66 -7.38 5.71
C PRO A 17 -12.44 -7.92 4.29
N THR A 18 -11.63 -8.98 4.18
CA THR A 18 -11.23 -9.63 2.92
C THR A 18 -11.21 -11.15 3.06
N HIS A 19 -11.53 -11.84 1.98
CA HIS A 19 -11.32 -13.30 1.84
C HIS A 19 -10.04 -13.62 1.04
N TYR A 20 -9.43 -12.59 0.43
CA TYR A 20 -8.25 -12.70 -0.41
C TYR A 20 -7.02 -12.16 0.32
N PRO A 21 -5.81 -12.58 -0.08
CA PRO A 21 -4.58 -12.10 0.53
C PRO A 21 -4.46 -10.57 0.49
N VAL A 22 -3.91 -9.99 1.55
CA VAL A 22 -3.53 -8.59 1.58
C VAL A 22 -2.05 -8.50 1.26
N HIS A 23 -1.73 -7.66 0.28
CA HIS A 23 -0.36 -7.41 -0.11
C HIS A 23 0.09 -6.08 0.49
N PHE A 24 1.19 -6.10 1.23
CA PHE A 24 1.78 -4.92 1.84
C PHE A 24 2.99 -4.49 1.04
N TYR A 25 3.04 -3.20 0.67
CA TYR A 25 4.07 -2.62 -0.16
C TYR A 25 4.75 -1.44 0.52
N GLY A 26 6.08 -1.41 0.44
CA GLY A 26 6.92 -0.31 0.83
C GLY A 26 7.30 0.54 -0.38
N LEU A 27 7.05 1.85 -0.30
CA LEU A 27 7.24 2.78 -1.40
C LEU A 27 8.38 3.79 -1.09
N PRO A 28 8.99 4.42 -2.13
CA PRO A 28 10.09 5.39 -1.94
C PRO A 28 9.71 6.63 -1.12
N ASP A 29 8.43 6.96 -1.02
CA ASP A 29 7.91 8.05 -0.18
C ASP A 29 7.97 7.76 1.33
N GLY A 30 8.48 6.57 1.69
CA GLY A 30 8.69 6.13 3.06
C GLY A 30 7.43 5.67 3.78
N LYS A 31 6.35 5.40 3.04
CA LYS A 31 5.08 4.90 3.59
C LYS A 31 4.88 3.43 3.24
N VAL A 32 4.02 2.79 4.03
CA VAL A 32 3.53 1.43 3.80
C VAL A 32 2.12 1.53 3.24
N TYR A 33 1.87 0.80 2.16
CA TYR A 33 0.58 0.69 1.51
C TYR A 33 0.13 -0.75 1.52
N LEU A 34 -1.17 -0.96 1.45
CA LEU A 34 -1.75 -2.28 1.32
C LEU A 34 -2.78 -2.30 0.21
N CYS A 35 -2.88 -3.46 -0.43
CA CYS A 35 -3.84 -3.73 -1.48
C CYS A 35 -4.48 -5.09 -1.28
N PHE A 36 -5.81 -5.14 -1.37
CA PHE A 36 -6.56 -6.37 -1.26
C PHE A 36 -7.87 -6.30 -2.03
N ALA A 37 -8.33 -7.45 -2.51
CA ALA A 37 -9.64 -7.58 -3.12
C ALA A 37 -10.70 -7.89 -2.06
N ARG A 38 -11.90 -7.33 -2.19
CA ARG A 38 -13.08 -7.74 -1.40
C ARG A 38 -14.32 -7.78 -2.27
N PHE A 39 -15.32 -8.52 -1.82
CA PHE A 39 -16.63 -8.51 -2.48
C PHE A 39 -17.41 -7.24 -2.13
N TYR A 40 -18.17 -6.75 -3.11
CA TYR A 40 -19.20 -5.73 -2.93
C TYR A 40 -20.50 -6.17 -3.60
N GLU A 41 -21.63 -5.62 -3.12
CA GLU A 41 -22.94 -5.85 -3.73
C GLU A 41 -23.11 -4.96 -4.97
N ALA A 42 -23.17 -5.57 -6.15
CA ALA A 42 -23.29 -4.88 -7.44
C ALA A 42 -24.75 -4.77 -7.92
N GLY A 43 -25.71 -5.36 -7.20
CA GLY A 43 -27.13 -5.35 -7.49
C GLY A 43 -27.86 -6.53 -6.84
N PHE A 44 -29.16 -6.68 -7.13
CA PHE A 44 -29.98 -7.75 -6.56
C PHE A 44 -29.39 -9.13 -6.88
N ASN A 45 -28.96 -9.86 -5.85
CA ASN A 45 -28.31 -11.18 -5.92
C ASN A 45 -26.98 -11.21 -6.72
N ASN A 46 -26.31 -10.08 -6.95
CA ASN A 46 -25.03 -10.03 -7.64
C ASN A 46 -23.93 -9.49 -6.73
N THR A 47 -22.90 -10.31 -6.52
CA THR A 47 -21.64 -9.90 -5.87
C THR A 47 -20.55 -9.79 -6.92
N ASP A 48 -19.71 -8.77 -6.79
CA ASP A 48 -18.57 -8.56 -7.66
C ASP A 48 -17.33 -8.15 -6.84
N LEU A 49 -16.17 -8.07 -7.47
CA LEU A 49 -14.89 -7.78 -6.80
C LEU A 49 -14.51 -6.31 -6.94
N GLU A 50 -14.00 -5.74 -5.85
CA GLU A 50 -13.32 -4.45 -5.86
C GLU A 50 -11.96 -4.57 -5.18
N PHE A 51 -10.97 -3.87 -5.72
CA PHE A 51 -9.66 -3.72 -5.12
C PHE A 51 -9.63 -2.47 -4.25
N VAL A 52 -9.26 -2.65 -2.99
CA VAL A 52 -9.09 -1.58 -2.02
C VAL A 52 -7.61 -1.25 -1.91
N PHE A 53 -7.28 0.04 -2.02
CA PHE A 53 -5.95 0.57 -1.80
C PHE A 53 -5.98 1.44 -0.56
N ALA A 54 -5.15 1.11 0.42
CA ALA A 54 -5.06 1.83 1.68
C ALA A 54 -3.62 2.11 2.08
N ARG A 55 -3.43 3.14 2.91
CA ARG A 55 -2.17 3.44 3.57
C ARG A 55 -2.19 2.85 4.98
N HIS A 56 -1.10 2.21 5.36
CA HIS A 56 -0.87 1.76 6.73
C HIS A 56 -0.20 2.88 7.54
N ASN A 57 -0.81 3.28 8.65
CA ASN A 57 -0.35 4.41 9.44
C ASN A 57 0.58 4.01 10.60
N ASP A 58 0.49 2.78 11.10
CA ASP A 58 1.34 2.30 12.20
C ASP A 58 2.82 2.16 11.84
N PHE A 59 3.14 2.05 10.55
CA PHE A 59 4.51 1.84 10.06
C PHE A 59 4.96 2.91 9.07
N ARG A 60 6.27 3.12 9.03
CA ARG A 60 7.01 3.76 7.94
C ARG A 60 7.87 2.71 7.24
N TYR A 61 8.33 3.04 6.05
CA TYR A 61 9.22 2.18 5.27
C TYR A 61 10.54 2.89 5.00
N ASN A 62 11.66 2.20 5.24
CA ASN A 62 12.96 2.63 4.74
C ASN A 62 13.24 1.88 3.44
N HIS A 63 13.06 2.57 2.31
CA HIS A 63 13.20 1.96 0.98
C HIS A 63 14.61 1.50 0.66
N LYS A 64 15.63 2.19 1.18
CA LYS A 64 17.03 1.85 0.93
C LYS A 64 17.46 0.57 1.64
N GLU A 65 17.05 0.44 2.89
CA GLU A 65 17.40 -0.71 3.75
C GLU A 65 16.36 -1.84 3.65
N GLU A 66 15.24 -1.61 2.95
CA GLU A 66 14.13 -2.54 2.76
C GLU A 66 13.51 -3.06 4.09
N VAL A 67 13.40 -2.16 5.08
CA VAL A 67 12.86 -2.47 6.41
C VAL A 67 11.66 -1.59 6.76
N ILE A 68 10.72 -2.14 7.50
CA ILE A 68 9.65 -1.37 8.16
C ILE A 68 10.14 -0.76 9.48
N ILE A 69 9.59 0.40 9.83
CA ILE A 69 9.88 1.12 11.06
C ILE A 69 8.53 1.41 11.74
N PRO A 70 8.25 0.87 12.94
CA PRO A 70 7.01 1.16 13.65
C PRO A 70 7.04 2.62 14.12
N LYS A 71 5.89 3.29 14.07
CA LYS A 71 5.74 4.63 14.65
C LYS A 71 5.57 4.58 16.16
N ALA A 72 5.02 3.50 16.68
CA ALA A 72 4.97 3.24 18.12
C ALA A 72 6.34 2.76 18.63
N GLU A 73 6.67 3.09 19.88
CA GLU A 73 7.88 2.56 20.52
C GLU A 73 7.77 1.04 20.70
N PHE A 74 8.70 0.31 20.09
CA PHE A 74 8.79 -1.14 20.19
C PHE A 74 10.11 -1.54 20.84
N ARG A 75 10.06 -2.44 21.83
CA ARG A 75 11.26 -2.92 22.56
C ARG A 75 11.90 -4.17 21.94
N ALA A 76 11.34 -4.67 20.84
CA ALA A 76 11.74 -5.91 20.20
C ALA A 76 12.16 -5.65 18.74
N PRO A 77 12.91 -6.59 18.12
CA PRO A 77 13.16 -6.54 16.68
C PRO A 77 11.85 -6.47 15.91
N VAL A 78 11.88 -5.72 14.79
CA VAL A 78 10.73 -5.53 13.93
C VAL A 78 10.90 -6.39 12.68
N TYR A 79 9.90 -7.20 12.39
CA TYR A 79 9.88 -8.10 11.24
C TYR A 79 8.83 -7.66 10.24
N ASN A 80 9.02 -7.98 8.96
CA ASN A 80 8.14 -7.52 7.88
C ASN A 80 6.70 -8.01 8.04
N GLU A 81 6.50 -9.21 8.61
CA GLU A 81 5.20 -9.80 8.90
C GLU A 81 4.38 -8.97 9.91
N MET A 82 5.03 -8.12 10.71
CA MET A 82 4.37 -7.29 11.72
C MET A 82 3.49 -6.18 11.13
N VAL A 83 3.58 -5.91 9.82
CA VAL A 83 2.61 -5.05 9.12
C VAL A 83 1.21 -5.64 9.10
N ASP A 84 1.06 -6.94 9.32
CA ASP A 84 -0.24 -7.56 9.57
C ASP A 84 -0.49 -7.60 11.08
N ASN A 85 -0.84 -6.44 11.65
CA ASN A 85 -1.16 -6.30 13.06
C ASN A 85 -2.68 -6.32 13.31
N PRO A 86 -3.10 -6.76 14.51
CA PRO A 86 -4.49 -6.59 14.97
C PRO A 86 -4.90 -5.11 14.98
N ASP A 87 -6.13 -4.85 14.54
CA ASP A 87 -6.76 -3.51 14.50
C ASP A 87 -5.84 -2.42 13.92
N PRO A 88 -5.37 -2.58 12.66
CA PRO A 88 -4.37 -1.69 12.09
C PRO A 88 -4.97 -0.31 11.80
N ASP A 89 -4.23 0.77 12.11
CA ASP A 89 -4.61 2.11 11.66
C ASP A 89 -4.37 2.21 10.15
N ILE A 90 -5.45 2.11 9.38
CA ILE A 90 -5.44 2.22 7.92
C ILE A 90 -6.28 3.39 7.43
N THR A 91 -5.81 4.06 6.39
CA THR A 91 -6.58 5.06 5.64
C THR A 91 -6.84 4.52 4.24
N VAL A 92 -8.10 4.21 3.94
CA VAL A 92 -8.51 3.87 2.57
C VAL A 92 -8.32 5.09 1.69
N LEU A 93 -7.51 4.94 0.64
CA LEU A 93 -7.22 5.99 -0.33
C LEU A 93 -8.17 5.91 -1.51
N GLU A 94 -8.42 4.69 -1.99
CA GLU A 94 -9.20 4.46 -3.19
C GLU A 94 -9.76 3.04 -3.23
N VAL A 95 -10.87 2.89 -3.94
CA VAL A 95 -11.51 1.60 -4.23
C VAL A 95 -11.76 1.54 -5.74
N ARG A 96 -11.29 0.47 -6.39
CA ARG A 96 -11.32 0.32 -7.85
C ARG A 96 -11.98 -0.98 -8.26
N ARG A 97 -12.92 -0.90 -9.20
CA ARG A 97 -13.73 -2.02 -9.72
C ARG A 97 -13.32 -2.44 -11.14
N ASP A 98 -12.52 -1.60 -11.80
CA ASP A 98 -11.94 -1.85 -13.10
C ASP A 98 -10.67 -2.72 -13.04
N ILE A 99 -10.06 -2.87 -11.85
CA ILE A 99 -8.90 -3.72 -11.61
C ILE A 99 -9.36 -5.14 -11.32
N GLN A 100 -8.82 -6.11 -12.07
CA GLN A 100 -9.25 -7.51 -12.01
C GLN A 100 -8.18 -8.45 -11.44
N SER A 101 -6.96 -7.98 -11.20
CA SER A 101 -5.87 -8.82 -10.70
C SER A 101 -4.88 -8.06 -9.81
N TYR A 102 -4.15 -8.79 -8.96
CA TYR A 102 -3.06 -8.21 -8.17
C TYR A 102 -1.93 -7.66 -9.05
N THR A 103 -1.70 -8.22 -10.23
CA THR A 103 -0.73 -7.68 -11.18
C THR A 103 -1.13 -6.28 -11.65
N GLU A 104 -2.40 -6.07 -11.99
CA GLU A 104 -2.94 -4.75 -12.33
C GLU A 104 -2.91 -3.81 -11.13
N ALA A 105 -3.23 -4.32 -9.93
CA ALA A 105 -3.17 -3.53 -8.71
C ALA A 105 -1.75 -3.02 -8.38
N VAL A 106 -0.73 -3.85 -8.56
CA VAL A 106 0.68 -3.44 -8.39
C VAL A 106 1.08 -2.39 -9.42
N ASN A 107 0.69 -2.57 -10.68
CA ASN A 107 0.93 -1.56 -11.71
C ASN A 107 0.27 -0.22 -11.35
N TYR A 108 -0.92 -0.26 -10.75
CA TYR A 108 -1.60 0.93 -10.27
C TYR A 108 -0.83 1.63 -9.15
N ILE A 109 -0.38 0.89 -8.13
CA ILE A 109 0.45 1.42 -7.04
C ILE A 109 1.73 2.06 -7.58
N ASP A 110 2.42 1.41 -8.51
CA ASP A 110 3.63 1.96 -9.14
C ASP A 110 3.33 3.26 -9.89
N SER A 111 2.18 3.36 -10.57
CA SER A 111 1.78 4.57 -11.30
C SER A 111 1.51 5.77 -10.39
N LEU A 112 0.90 5.57 -9.21
CA LEU A 112 0.68 6.63 -8.21
C LEU A 112 2.00 7.25 -7.74
N ASN A 113 3.07 6.46 -7.65
CA ASN A 113 4.39 6.95 -7.27
C ASN A 113 5.07 7.76 -8.35
N LEU A 114 4.98 7.31 -9.61
CA LEU A 114 5.53 8.04 -10.75
C LEU A 114 4.96 9.46 -10.80
N THR A 115 3.65 9.61 -10.58
CA THR A 115 3.01 10.93 -10.53
C THR A 115 3.53 11.79 -9.38
N ASN A 116 3.64 11.25 -8.16
CA ASN A 116 4.15 12.02 -7.02
C ASN A 116 5.64 12.36 -7.13
N SER A 117 6.46 11.45 -7.68
CA SER A 117 7.89 11.70 -7.90
C SER A 117 8.12 12.76 -8.97
N ILE A 118 7.33 12.75 -10.04
CA ILE A 118 7.39 13.78 -11.10
C ILE A 118 6.96 15.14 -10.53
N LEU A 119 5.86 15.19 -9.77
CA LEU A 119 5.36 16.42 -9.14
C LEU A 119 6.38 17.01 -8.16
N ASN A 120 7.00 16.18 -7.30
CA ASN A 120 7.99 16.66 -6.33
C ASN A 120 9.31 17.09 -7.02
N SER A 121 9.74 16.42 -8.08
CA SER A 121 10.92 16.82 -8.86
C SER A 121 10.73 18.14 -9.62
N GLY A 122 9.49 18.52 -9.93
CA GLY A 122 9.16 19.83 -10.52
C GLY A 122 9.28 20.97 -9.51
N ILE A 123 9.00 20.72 -8.22
CA ILE A 123 9.02 21.73 -7.17
C ILE A 123 10.46 22.08 -6.77
N GLU A 124 11.35 21.09 -6.62
CA GLU A 124 12.76 21.31 -6.25
C GLU A 124 13.55 22.11 -7.30
N ASN A 125 13.19 22.03 -8.58
CA ASN A 125 13.83 22.80 -9.66
C ASN A 125 13.40 24.28 -9.70
N THR A 126 12.38 24.67 -8.94
CA THR A 126 11.89 26.06 -8.91
C THR A 126 12.49 26.87 -7.75
N GLU A 127 13.04 26.21 -6.73
CA GLU A 127 13.65 26.87 -5.56
C GLU A 127 15.16 27.16 -5.71
N GLN A 128 15.80 26.75 -6.82
CA GLN A 128 17.20 27.10 -7.12
C GLN A 128 17.35 28.31 -8.07
N VAL A 129 16.27 29.00 -8.40
CA VAL A 129 16.29 30.23 -9.20
C VAL A 129 15.46 31.33 -8.51
N ALA A 130 15.95 31.81 -7.36
CA ALA A 130 15.51 33.05 -6.73
C ALA A 130 16.70 33.76 -6.09
#